data_AF-A0A7R9TJU2-F1
#
_entry.id   AF-A0A7R9TJU2-F1
#
_cell.length_a   1.000
_cell.length_b   1.000
_cell.length_c   1.000
_cell.angle_alpha   90.00
_cell.angle_beta   90.00
_cell.angle_gamma   90.00
#
_symmetry.space_group_name_H-M   'P 1'
#
loop_
_entity.id
_entity.type
_entity.pdbx_description
1 polymer ?
#
loop_
_entity_poly.entity_id
_entity_poly.type
_entity_poly.pdbx_seq_one_letter_code
_entity_poly.pdbx_strand_id
1 'polypeptide(L)'
;MAPPRDGPPSLLRLDAMDTPSVLECLRARSERGEVYTSAGDDMLVSVNPFKATAACSDAALDAAVSAAVGRGGGGDDGPPSAFSIGSRCWTRLLATHRSQAVVISGESGAGKTECAKMVFRALVGLSEHSSKHPRASLTAGDGQSSQRPSARVSTTHTSNIEARLLVGGLALEAFGNARTVRNDNSSRFGKYLSCAVDRKGRLAGARIITYLLERSRVVSQAPREAPFHVMGALAGAGYGSHLAAGSARAYVREAPPASEAGRLLRQITDRLSAAGVSKAGVNSIMSAAAAVLCLGEVSFEDAGNEGCTVNAGESARKLAAAAALLGKPDGQIAELLTERLLPLPGAERV
;
A
#
# COMPACT_ATOMS: atom_id res chain seq x y z
N MET A 1 28.95 -21.48 -32.11
CA MET A 1 28.84 -21.96 -30.71
C MET A 1 27.67 -21.19 -30.09
N ALA A 2 26.57 -21.84 -29.74
CA ALA A 2 25.47 -21.13 -29.07
C ALA A 2 25.97 -20.67 -27.69
N PRO A 3 25.75 -19.40 -27.29
CA PRO A 3 26.15 -18.96 -25.95
C PRO A 3 25.41 -19.78 -24.89
N PRO A 4 26.01 -19.97 -23.69
CA PRO A 4 25.44 -20.81 -22.65
C PRO A 4 24.02 -20.35 -22.29
N ARG A 5 23.09 -21.32 -22.24
CA ARG A 5 21.65 -21.15 -22.00
C ARG A 5 21.28 -20.75 -20.56
N ASP A 6 22.27 -20.57 -19.69
CA ASP A 6 22.04 -20.35 -18.27
C ASP A 6 22.01 -18.86 -17.98
N GLY A 7 20.86 -18.20 -18.22
CA GLY A 7 20.64 -16.80 -17.83
C GLY A 7 21.06 -16.58 -16.36
N PRO A 8 22.21 -15.92 -16.10
CA PRO A 8 22.85 -15.93 -14.80
C PRO A 8 22.08 -15.09 -13.77
N PRO A 9 22.25 -15.33 -12.45
CA PRO A 9 21.57 -14.55 -11.40
C PRO A 9 21.97 -13.08 -11.35
N SER A 10 23.10 -12.71 -11.96
CA SER A 10 23.57 -11.34 -12.07
C SER A 10 23.87 -11.00 -13.53
N LEU A 11 23.34 -9.88 -14.01
CA LEU A 11 23.63 -9.33 -15.33
C LEU A 11 25.13 -9.03 -15.50
N LEU A 12 25.85 -8.77 -14.41
CA LEU A 12 27.31 -8.56 -14.44
C LEU A 12 28.11 -9.82 -14.84
N ARG A 13 27.45 -10.99 -14.91
CA ARG A 13 28.05 -12.26 -15.36
C ARG A 13 27.78 -12.54 -16.85
N LEU A 14 27.15 -11.62 -17.57
CA LEU A 14 26.94 -11.76 -19.01
C LEU A 14 28.24 -11.46 -19.77
N ASP A 15 28.53 -12.26 -20.79
CA ASP A 15 29.67 -12.04 -21.68
C ASP A 15 29.55 -10.72 -22.46
N ALA A 16 28.32 -10.32 -22.78
CA ALA A 16 28.00 -9.07 -23.47
C ALA A 16 26.87 -8.32 -22.74
N MET A 17 27.09 -7.04 -22.45
CA MET A 17 26.11 -6.12 -21.85
C MET A 17 25.36 -5.33 -22.92
N ASP A 18 24.70 -6.04 -23.84
CA ASP A 18 23.84 -5.46 -24.87
C ASP A 18 22.36 -5.80 -24.66
N THR A 19 21.47 -5.06 -25.32
CA THR A 19 20.02 -5.23 -25.19
C THR A 19 19.56 -6.67 -25.49
N PRO A 20 20.02 -7.34 -26.56
CA PRO A 20 19.65 -8.73 -26.82
C PRO A 20 20.06 -9.70 -25.70
N SER A 21 21.30 -9.61 -25.20
CA SER A 21 21.83 -10.51 -24.18
C SER A 21 21.12 -10.33 -22.84
N VAL A 22 20.84 -9.08 -22.45
CA VAL A 22 20.06 -8.78 -21.26
C VAL A 22 18.63 -9.31 -21.40
N LEU A 23 17.98 -9.09 -22.55
CA LEU A 23 16.61 -9.55 -22.78
C LEU A 23 16.51 -11.08 -22.73
N GLU A 24 17.44 -11.79 -23.35
CA GLU A 24 17.48 -13.25 -23.34
C GLU A 24 17.73 -13.80 -21.94
N CYS A 25 18.62 -13.17 -21.17
CA CYS A 25 18.86 -13.53 -19.76
C CYS A 25 17.57 -13.38 -18.92
N LEU A 26 16.91 -12.21 -19.00
CA LEU A 26 15.68 -11.94 -18.25
C LEU A 26 14.55 -12.89 -18.67
N ARG A 27 14.44 -13.19 -19.97
CA ARG A 27 13.47 -14.14 -20.51
C ARG A 27 13.70 -15.54 -19.96
N ALA A 28 14.92 -16.08 -20.10
CA ALA A 28 15.26 -17.43 -19.65
C ALA A 28 15.01 -17.60 -18.14
N ARG A 29 15.35 -16.59 -17.33
CA ARG A 29 15.09 -16.58 -15.89
C ARG A 29 13.59 -16.54 -15.59
N SER A 30 12.83 -15.68 -16.26
CA SER A 30 11.38 -15.58 -16.10
C SER A 30 10.67 -16.88 -16.46
N GLU A 31 11.10 -17.58 -17.52
CA GLU A 31 10.54 -18.88 -17.94
C GLU A 31 10.77 -19.97 -16.88
N ARG A 32 11.86 -19.88 -16.09
CA ARG A 32 12.12 -20.74 -14.93
C ARG A 32 11.43 -20.29 -13.63
N GLY A 33 10.70 -19.18 -13.67
CA GLY A 33 10.06 -18.61 -12.47
C GLY A 33 11.02 -17.85 -11.55
N GLU A 34 12.23 -17.54 -12.03
CA GLU A 34 13.22 -16.71 -11.33
C GLU A 34 12.96 -15.22 -11.63
N VAL A 35 12.14 -14.60 -10.80
CA VAL A 35 11.56 -13.26 -11.06
C VAL A 35 12.51 -12.09 -10.83
N TYR A 36 13.64 -12.33 -10.17
CA TYR A 36 14.61 -11.32 -9.80
C TYR A 36 15.97 -11.63 -10.41
N THR A 37 16.64 -10.59 -10.89
CA THR A 37 17.99 -10.66 -11.46
C THR A 37 18.80 -9.48 -10.93
N SER A 38 19.99 -9.75 -10.40
CA SER A 38 20.89 -8.68 -9.92
C SER A 38 21.44 -7.89 -11.11
N ALA A 39 21.51 -6.57 -10.95
CA ALA A 39 22.18 -5.66 -11.88
C ALA A 39 23.30 -4.89 -11.14
N GLY A 40 23.99 -5.60 -10.25
CA GLY A 40 24.98 -5.06 -9.31
C GLY A 40 24.51 -5.17 -7.86
N ASP A 41 25.38 -4.78 -6.93
CA ASP A 41 25.18 -5.03 -5.50
C ASP A 41 23.89 -4.42 -4.95
N ASP A 42 23.47 -3.26 -5.46
CA ASP A 42 22.31 -2.52 -4.93
C ASP A 42 21.17 -2.33 -5.93
N MET A 43 21.27 -2.95 -7.11
CA MET A 43 20.27 -2.82 -8.16
C MET A 43 19.68 -4.18 -8.50
N LEU A 44 18.36 -4.22 -8.56
CA LEU A 44 17.59 -5.43 -8.83
C LEU A 44 16.64 -5.18 -9.98
N VAL A 45 16.68 -6.04 -11.00
CA VAL A 45 15.68 -6.10 -12.06
C VAL A 45 14.64 -7.14 -11.67
N SER A 46 13.36 -6.76 -11.79
CA SER A 46 12.24 -7.66 -11.50
C SER A 46 11.34 -7.80 -12.73
N VAL A 47 10.99 -9.05 -13.05
CA VAL A 47 9.98 -9.38 -14.06
C VAL A 47 8.77 -9.93 -13.31
N ASN A 48 7.65 -9.19 -13.31
CA ASN A 48 6.48 -9.56 -12.53
C ASN A 48 5.82 -10.83 -13.12
N PRO A 49 5.73 -11.94 -12.35
CA PRO A 49 5.15 -13.20 -12.84
C PRO A 49 3.62 -13.23 -12.84
N PHE A 50 2.95 -12.21 -12.27
CA PHE A 50 1.49 -12.17 -12.02
C PHE A 50 0.93 -13.37 -11.22
N LYS A 51 1.80 -14.08 -10.51
CA LYS A 51 1.46 -15.21 -9.63
C LYS A 51 2.41 -15.26 -8.44
N ALA A 52 2.00 -15.92 -7.38
CA ALA A 52 2.90 -16.20 -6.26
C ALA A 52 4.08 -17.07 -6.72
N THR A 53 5.28 -16.79 -6.20
CA THR A 53 6.50 -17.53 -6.52
C THR A 53 7.27 -17.86 -5.26
N ALA A 54 8.20 -18.82 -5.32
CA ALA A 54 9.07 -19.13 -4.18
C ALA A 54 9.85 -17.91 -3.67
N ALA A 55 10.09 -16.92 -4.54
CA ALA A 55 10.79 -15.68 -4.18
C ALA A 55 10.06 -14.84 -3.11
N CYS A 56 8.73 -14.96 -2.96
CA CYS A 56 7.97 -14.23 -1.93
C CYS A 56 7.64 -15.08 -0.68
N SER A 57 8.19 -16.29 -0.59
CA SER A 57 7.93 -17.22 0.52
C SER A 57 8.63 -16.81 1.82
N ASP A 58 8.11 -17.32 2.94
CA ASP A 58 8.73 -17.13 4.26
C ASP A 58 10.12 -17.78 4.33
N ALA A 59 10.33 -18.91 3.65
CA ALA A 59 11.64 -19.53 3.54
C ALA A 59 12.67 -18.61 2.84
N ALA A 60 12.26 -17.87 1.81
CA ALA A 60 13.12 -16.89 1.14
C ALA A 60 13.44 -15.68 2.04
N LEU A 61 12.47 -15.24 2.85
CA LEU A 61 12.68 -14.22 3.87
C LEU A 61 13.69 -14.70 4.92
N ASP A 62 13.50 -15.89 5.48
CA ASP A 62 14.35 -16.47 6.52
C ASP A 62 15.80 -16.66 6.02
N ALA A 63 15.97 -17.10 4.78
CA ALA A 63 17.27 -17.22 4.14
C ALA A 63 17.97 -15.85 4.02
N ALA A 64 17.25 -14.82 3.58
CA ALA A 64 17.79 -13.46 3.43
C ALA A 64 18.14 -12.80 4.77
N VAL A 65 17.34 -13.05 5.82
CA VAL A 65 17.60 -12.58 7.19
C VAL A 65 18.83 -13.31 7.76
N SER A 66 18.89 -14.63 7.62
CA SER A 66 20.00 -15.45 8.12
C SER A 66 21.33 -15.08 7.46
N ALA A 67 21.33 -14.87 6.15
CA ALA A 67 22.51 -14.45 5.40
C ALA A 67 23.05 -13.09 5.86
N ALA A 68 22.16 -12.15 6.19
CA ALA A 68 22.55 -10.82 6.66
C ALA A 68 23.10 -10.80 8.10
N VAL A 69 22.65 -11.75 8.93
CA VAL A 69 23.06 -11.88 10.33
C VAL A 69 24.34 -12.69 10.50
N GLY A 70 24.56 -13.70 9.64
CA GLY A 70 25.72 -14.60 9.69
C GLY A 70 27.03 -13.81 9.73
N ARG A 71 27.89 -14.12 10.73
CA ARG A 71 29.23 -13.52 10.88
C ARG A 71 30.13 -13.93 9.71
N GLY A 72 30.11 -13.14 8.66
CA GLY A 72 30.87 -13.37 7.44
C GLY A 72 30.29 -12.55 6.30
N GLY A 73 30.13 -11.24 6.52
CA GLY A 73 29.69 -10.32 5.47
C GLY A 73 30.68 -10.37 4.30
N GLY A 74 30.18 -10.71 3.12
CA GLY A 74 30.99 -10.61 1.90
C GLY A 74 30.49 -11.38 0.68
N GLY A 75 29.66 -12.41 0.84
CA GLY A 75 29.19 -13.19 -0.30
C GLY A 75 27.85 -12.71 -0.86
N ASP A 76 27.84 -12.15 -2.07
CA ASP A 76 26.65 -11.93 -2.92
C ASP A 76 26.09 -13.26 -3.49
N ASP A 77 26.36 -14.39 -2.83
CA ASP A 77 26.08 -15.75 -3.32
C ASP A 77 24.65 -16.23 -3.03
N GLY A 78 23.86 -15.42 -2.32
CA GLY A 78 22.43 -15.66 -2.15
C GLY A 78 21.67 -15.35 -3.44
N PRO A 79 20.55 -16.05 -3.73
CA PRO A 79 19.74 -15.73 -4.90
C PRO A 79 19.24 -14.28 -4.85
N PRO A 80 19.21 -13.57 -6.01
CA PRO A 80 18.74 -12.20 -6.08
C PRO A 80 17.30 -12.09 -5.57
N SER A 81 17.04 -11.16 -4.65
CA SER A 81 15.70 -10.98 -4.08
C SER A 81 15.47 -9.56 -3.57
N ALA A 82 14.21 -9.14 -3.52
CA ALA A 82 13.85 -7.88 -2.85
C ALA A 82 14.16 -7.92 -1.34
N PHE A 83 14.13 -9.11 -0.73
CA PHE A 83 14.55 -9.28 0.67
C PHE A 83 16.03 -8.96 0.86
N SER A 84 16.92 -9.39 -0.05
CA SER A 84 18.35 -9.10 0.07
C SER A 84 18.67 -7.61 -0.07
N ILE A 85 17.93 -6.87 -0.91
CA ILE A 85 18.01 -5.40 -0.96
C ILE A 85 17.63 -4.78 0.39
N GLY A 86 16.53 -5.23 1.00
CA GLY A 86 16.12 -4.80 2.34
C GLY A 86 17.18 -5.10 3.40
N SER A 87 17.75 -6.31 3.37
CA SER A 87 18.81 -6.73 4.28
C SER A 87 20.10 -5.91 4.15
N ARG A 88 20.52 -5.60 2.91
CA ARG A 88 21.69 -4.75 2.66
C ARG A 88 21.44 -3.32 3.12
N CYS A 89 20.27 -2.77 2.81
CA CYS A 89 19.84 -1.45 3.29
C CYS A 89 19.94 -1.36 4.83
N TRP A 90 19.41 -2.36 5.54
CA TRP A 90 19.49 -2.42 7.00
C TRP A 90 20.93 -2.54 7.52
N THR A 91 21.70 -3.46 6.95
CA THR A 91 23.08 -3.70 7.38
C THR A 91 23.95 -2.46 7.18
N ARG A 92 23.79 -1.75 6.06
CA ARG A 92 24.49 -0.49 5.79
C ARG A 92 24.01 0.65 6.68
N LEU A 93 22.72 0.75 6.97
CA LEU A 93 22.19 1.71 7.96
C LEU A 93 22.89 1.53 9.31
N LEU A 94 23.02 0.29 9.80
CA LEU A 94 23.65 -0.01 11.07
C LEU A 94 25.19 0.14 11.06
N ALA A 95 25.83 -0.11 9.92
CA ALA A 95 27.28 0.00 9.80
C ALA A 95 27.75 1.46 9.62
N THR A 96 26.99 2.27 8.87
CA THR A 96 27.39 3.63 8.50
C THR A 96 26.72 4.71 9.33
N HIS A 97 25.65 4.39 10.06
CA HIS A 97 24.77 5.34 10.74
C HIS A 97 24.19 6.44 9.82
N ARG A 98 24.10 6.16 8.51
CA ARG A 98 23.51 7.07 7.52
C ARG A 98 22.15 6.55 7.05
N SER A 99 21.19 7.44 6.90
CA SER A 99 19.87 7.13 6.33
C SER A 99 20.00 6.50 4.95
N GLN A 100 19.17 5.49 4.70
CA GLN A 100 19.14 4.74 3.44
C GLN A 100 17.81 4.96 2.73
N ALA A 101 17.79 4.76 1.41
CA ALA A 101 16.58 4.84 0.61
C ALA A 101 16.55 3.67 -0.39
N VAL A 102 15.37 3.07 -0.54
CA VAL A 102 15.08 2.07 -1.58
C VAL A 102 14.04 2.67 -2.51
N VAL A 103 14.37 2.75 -3.80
CA VAL A 103 13.48 3.28 -4.83
C VAL A 103 13.01 2.12 -5.70
N ILE A 104 11.69 1.95 -5.82
CA ILE A 104 11.09 0.88 -6.62
C ILE A 104 10.35 1.53 -7.79
N SER A 105 10.95 1.48 -8.97
CA SER A 105 10.39 2.05 -10.20
C SER A 105 9.81 0.96 -11.11
N GLY A 106 8.87 1.35 -11.97
CA GLY A 106 8.29 0.47 -12.97
C GLY A 106 6.90 0.95 -13.39
N GLU A 107 6.42 0.45 -14.53
CA GLU A 107 5.09 0.77 -15.04
C GLU A 107 3.96 0.26 -14.13
N SER A 108 2.71 0.64 -14.44
CA SER A 108 1.53 0.09 -13.75
C SER A 108 1.51 -1.43 -13.95
N GLY A 109 1.37 -2.18 -12.84
CA GLY A 109 1.40 -3.64 -12.89
C GLY A 109 2.80 -4.27 -12.80
N ALA A 110 3.88 -3.48 -12.71
CA ALA A 110 5.24 -4.04 -12.59
C ALA A 110 5.58 -4.70 -11.22
N GLY A 111 4.62 -4.80 -10.29
CA GLY A 111 4.85 -5.44 -8.98
C GLY A 111 5.47 -4.55 -7.89
N LYS A 112 5.50 -3.23 -8.09
CA LYS A 112 6.11 -2.26 -7.14
C LYS A 112 5.65 -2.44 -5.69
N THR A 113 4.33 -2.55 -5.48
CA THR A 113 3.73 -2.69 -4.14
C THR A 113 4.14 -3.99 -3.47
N GLU A 114 4.21 -5.10 -4.22
CA GLU A 114 4.62 -6.40 -3.68
C GLU A 114 6.12 -6.42 -3.36
N CYS A 115 6.95 -5.84 -4.21
CA CYS A 115 8.37 -5.65 -3.93
C CYS A 115 8.60 -4.80 -2.66
N ALA A 116 7.83 -3.72 -2.49
CA ALA A 116 7.89 -2.89 -1.28
C ALA A 116 7.51 -3.66 0.00
N LYS A 117 6.48 -4.52 -0.08
CA LYS A 117 6.08 -5.42 1.02
C LYS A 117 7.22 -6.37 1.39
N MET A 118 7.89 -6.96 0.40
CA MET A 118 9.03 -7.85 0.63
C MET A 118 10.19 -7.13 1.32
N VAL A 119 10.60 -5.96 0.80
CA VAL A 119 11.65 -5.14 1.44
C VAL A 119 11.31 -4.86 2.88
N PHE A 120 10.07 -4.43 3.16
CA PHE A 120 9.63 -4.13 4.52
C PHE A 120 9.66 -5.36 5.45
N ARG A 121 9.18 -6.51 4.98
CA ARG A 121 9.24 -7.78 5.75
C ARG A 121 10.67 -8.17 6.12
N ALA A 122 11.65 -7.94 5.25
CA ALA A 122 13.07 -8.13 5.60
C ALA A 122 13.53 -7.22 6.74
N LEU A 123 13.14 -5.93 6.73
CA LEU A 123 13.48 -5.01 7.82
C LEU A 123 12.87 -5.45 9.15
N VAL A 124 11.64 -5.96 9.13
CA VAL A 124 10.99 -6.49 10.34
C VAL A 124 11.73 -7.73 10.85
N GLY A 125 11.99 -8.72 9.99
CA GLY A 125 12.71 -9.93 10.38
C GLY A 125 14.08 -9.64 11.01
N LEU A 126 14.82 -8.68 10.46
CA LEU A 126 16.11 -8.22 11.01
C LEU A 126 15.99 -7.47 12.32
N SER A 127 14.93 -6.67 12.48
CA SER A 127 14.62 -6.01 13.74
C SER A 127 14.27 -7.00 14.85
N GLU A 128 13.52 -8.06 14.54
CA GLU A 128 13.21 -9.12 15.49
C GLU A 128 14.46 -9.89 15.90
N HIS A 129 15.34 -10.19 14.94
CA HIS A 129 16.62 -10.82 15.23
C HIS A 129 17.49 -9.96 16.16
N SER A 130 17.58 -8.65 15.88
CA SER A 130 18.33 -7.69 16.70
C SER A 130 17.74 -7.51 18.11
N SER A 131 16.44 -7.76 18.27
CA SER A 131 15.77 -7.73 19.58
C SER A 131 16.09 -8.98 20.42
N LYS A 132 16.22 -10.15 19.78
CA LYS A 132 16.59 -11.42 20.42
C LYS A 132 18.08 -11.51 20.76
N HIS A 133 18.92 -10.87 19.94
CA HIS A 133 20.36 -10.79 20.12
C HIS A 133 20.81 -9.32 20.10
N PRO A 134 20.57 -8.56 21.18
CA PRO A 134 21.03 -7.19 21.27
C PRO A 134 22.56 -7.18 21.11
N ARG A 135 23.06 -6.34 20.19
CA ARG A 135 24.50 -6.08 20.10
C ARG A 135 24.95 -5.57 21.47
N ALA A 136 25.77 -6.37 22.16
CA ALA A 136 26.35 -5.98 23.44
C ALA A 136 26.97 -4.59 23.27
N SER A 137 26.66 -3.66 24.18
CA SER A 137 27.41 -2.42 24.26
C SER A 137 28.88 -2.76 24.37
N LEU A 138 29.72 -2.03 23.63
CA LEU A 138 31.16 -2.05 23.75
C LEU A 138 31.56 -1.54 25.16
N THR A 139 31.37 -2.37 26.19
CA THR A 139 31.99 -2.22 27.50
C THR A 139 32.34 -3.63 27.96
N ALA A 140 33.65 -3.90 28.02
CA ALA A 140 34.26 -5.18 28.37
C ALA A 140 33.78 -5.73 29.72
N GLY A 141 33.72 -7.07 29.81
CA GLY A 141 33.48 -7.80 31.06
C GLY A 141 33.13 -9.25 30.79
N ASP A 142 34.04 -10.15 31.18
CA ASP A 142 34.06 -11.60 30.98
C ASP A 142 32.85 -12.37 31.50
N GLY A 143 32.66 -13.60 30.97
CA GLY A 143 31.93 -14.67 31.68
C GLY A 143 31.13 -15.61 30.79
N GLN A 144 31.61 -16.85 30.66
CA GLN A 144 30.91 -17.98 30.05
C GLN A 144 29.64 -18.37 30.82
N SER A 145 28.53 -18.63 30.12
CA SER A 145 27.68 -19.79 30.42
C SER A 145 26.72 -20.09 29.27
N SER A 146 26.85 -21.28 28.73
CA SER A 146 25.92 -21.94 27.83
C SER A 146 24.61 -22.28 28.55
N GLN A 147 23.53 -21.58 28.22
CA GLN A 147 22.15 -22.01 28.50
C GLN A 147 21.28 -21.71 27.29
N ARG A 148 20.66 -22.75 26.72
CA ARG A 148 19.55 -22.62 25.74
C ARG A 148 18.37 -21.96 26.45
N PRO A 149 17.81 -20.83 25.97
CA PRO A 149 16.57 -20.34 26.51
C PRO A 149 15.38 -20.94 25.77
N SER A 150 14.52 -21.56 26.57
CA SER A 150 13.15 -21.94 26.28
C SER A 150 12.36 -20.80 25.64
N ALA A 151 11.63 -21.12 24.58
CA ALA A 151 10.75 -20.21 23.87
C ALA A 151 9.54 -19.83 24.74
N ARG A 152 9.49 -18.57 25.20
CA ARG A 152 8.27 -17.77 25.46
C ARG A 152 8.64 -16.46 26.16
N VAL A 153 9.03 -15.42 25.42
CA VAL A 153 9.10 -14.05 25.97
C VAL A 153 8.82 -13.00 24.87
N SER A 154 7.70 -12.27 25.06
CA SER A 154 7.39 -10.90 24.61
C SER A 154 7.72 -10.47 23.15
N THR A 155 6.85 -10.84 22.20
CA THR A 155 6.89 -10.45 20.77
C THR A 155 5.99 -9.24 20.43
N THR A 156 5.48 -8.47 21.39
CA THR A 156 4.26 -7.66 21.18
C THR A 156 4.42 -6.33 20.44
N HIS A 157 5.60 -5.71 20.37
CA HIS A 157 5.73 -4.36 19.79
C HIS A 157 6.11 -4.35 18.30
N THR A 158 7.13 -5.10 17.89
CA THR A 158 7.57 -5.18 16.48
C THR A 158 6.56 -5.93 15.61
N SER A 159 6.00 -7.04 16.11
CA SER A 159 4.91 -7.75 15.43
C SER A 159 3.68 -6.86 15.24
N ASN A 160 3.43 -5.92 16.15
CA ASN A 160 2.33 -4.98 16.06
C ASN A 160 2.62 -3.86 15.05
N ILE A 161 3.87 -3.41 14.90
CA ILE A 161 4.26 -2.47 13.82
C ILE A 161 4.11 -3.14 12.45
N GLU A 162 4.62 -4.36 12.28
CA GLU A 162 4.47 -5.11 11.02
C GLU A 162 3.00 -5.37 10.71
N ALA A 163 2.26 -5.93 11.66
CA ALA A 163 0.85 -6.20 11.49
C ALA A 163 0.09 -4.92 11.14
N ARG A 164 0.30 -3.80 11.84
CA ARG A 164 -0.39 -2.54 11.55
C ARG A 164 -0.03 -1.94 10.20
N LEU A 165 1.21 -2.06 9.74
CA LEU A 165 1.63 -1.51 8.45
C LEU A 165 1.22 -2.38 7.27
N LEU A 166 1.33 -3.70 7.40
CA LEU A 166 0.83 -4.63 6.37
C LEU A 166 -0.70 -4.54 6.28
N VAL A 167 -1.39 -4.59 7.42
CA VAL A 167 -2.86 -4.53 7.48
C VAL A 167 -3.38 -3.15 7.12
N GLY A 168 -2.76 -2.07 7.63
CA GLY A 168 -3.09 -0.70 7.29
C GLY A 168 -2.80 -0.37 5.82
N GLY A 169 -1.72 -0.91 5.25
CA GLY A 169 -1.40 -0.79 3.83
C GLY A 169 -2.49 -1.39 2.94
N LEU A 170 -3.00 -2.56 3.32
CA LEU A 170 -4.12 -3.23 2.63
C LEU A 170 -5.45 -2.49 2.74
N ALA A 171 -5.68 -1.76 3.84
CA ALA A 171 -6.83 -0.86 3.95
C ALA A 171 -6.68 0.34 3.01
N LEU A 172 -5.52 1.00 3.00
CA LEU A 172 -5.22 2.12 2.09
C LEU A 172 -5.32 1.72 0.61
N GLU A 173 -4.98 0.47 0.27
CA GLU A 173 -5.18 -0.06 -1.08
C GLU A 173 -6.66 0.00 -1.50
N ALA A 174 -7.62 -0.28 -0.62
CA ALA A 174 -9.03 -0.20 -1.01
C ALA A 174 -9.51 1.23 -1.30
N PHE A 175 -8.92 2.23 -0.66
CA PHE A 175 -9.27 3.65 -0.84
C PHE A 175 -8.53 4.33 -1.99
N GLY A 176 -7.41 3.76 -2.46
CA GLY A 176 -6.57 4.40 -3.47
C GLY A 176 -6.18 3.51 -4.65
N ASN A 177 -6.55 2.22 -4.65
CA ASN A 177 -6.40 1.35 -5.80
C ASN A 177 -7.72 1.20 -6.57
N ALA A 178 -7.58 0.96 -7.87
CA ALA A 178 -8.70 0.71 -8.77
C ALA A 178 -8.29 -0.28 -9.86
N ARG A 179 -9.29 -0.93 -10.46
CA ARG A 179 -9.10 -1.72 -11.69
C ARG A 179 -8.89 -0.81 -12.88
N THR A 180 -7.84 -1.10 -13.65
CA THR A 180 -7.49 -0.45 -14.91
C THR A 180 -7.43 -1.51 -16.02
N VAL A 181 -7.33 -1.08 -17.28
CA VAL A 181 -7.28 -2.02 -18.43
C VAL A 181 -6.16 -3.06 -18.33
N ARG A 182 -5.03 -2.72 -17.69
CA ARG A 182 -3.84 -3.58 -17.62
C ARG A 182 -3.59 -4.19 -16.23
N ASN A 183 -4.33 -3.76 -15.21
CA ASN A 183 -4.05 -4.14 -13.82
C ASN A 183 -5.31 -3.97 -12.96
N ASP A 184 -5.77 -5.07 -12.38
CA ASP A 184 -6.98 -5.14 -11.54
C ASP A 184 -6.82 -4.46 -10.18
N ASN A 185 -5.59 -4.27 -9.71
CA ASN A 185 -5.30 -3.62 -8.44
C ASN A 185 -4.22 -2.55 -8.59
N SER A 186 -4.46 -1.58 -9.47
CA SER A 186 -3.53 -0.48 -9.75
C SER A 186 -3.60 0.58 -8.66
N SER A 187 -2.48 0.84 -7.96
CA SER A 187 -2.38 1.97 -7.05
C SER A 187 -2.40 3.29 -7.80
N ARG A 188 -3.38 4.15 -7.50
CA ARG A 188 -3.57 5.48 -8.09
C ARG A 188 -3.18 6.60 -7.13
N PHE A 189 -2.21 6.29 -6.28
CA PHE A 189 -1.56 7.21 -5.35
C PHE A 189 -0.12 6.76 -5.11
N GLY A 190 0.75 7.73 -4.86
CA GLY A 190 2.11 7.49 -4.40
C GLY A 190 2.14 7.17 -2.90
N LYS A 191 3.08 6.31 -2.52
CA LYS A 191 3.32 5.93 -1.12
C LYS A 191 4.81 6.04 -0.83
N TYR A 192 5.15 6.75 0.24
CA TYR A 192 6.48 6.81 0.81
C TYR A 192 6.44 6.23 2.22
N LEU A 193 7.10 5.09 2.42
CA LEU A 193 7.24 4.45 3.72
C LEU A 193 8.58 4.86 4.34
N SER A 194 8.52 5.58 5.46
CA SER A 194 9.68 5.96 6.26
C SER A 194 9.72 5.09 7.51
N CYS A 195 10.85 4.40 7.74
CA CYS A 195 11.07 3.55 8.91
C CYS A 195 12.15 4.17 9.79
N ALA A 196 11.89 4.25 11.10
CA ALA A 196 12.85 4.70 12.09
C ALA A 196 13.45 3.49 12.81
N VAL A 197 14.78 3.45 12.91
CA VAL A 197 15.52 2.37 13.59
C VAL A 197 16.26 2.97 14.78
N ASP A 198 16.16 2.33 15.94
CA ASP A 198 16.86 2.77 17.14
C ASP A 198 18.35 2.39 17.10
N ARG A 199 19.12 2.91 18.07
CA ARG A 199 20.56 2.62 18.18
C ARG A 199 20.89 1.15 18.44
N LYS A 200 19.92 0.36 18.90
CA LYS A 200 20.07 -1.09 19.13
C LYS A 200 19.76 -1.90 17.88
N GLY A 201 19.43 -1.23 16.77
CA GLY A 201 19.05 -1.88 15.53
C GLY A 201 17.66 -2.50 15.63
N ARG A 202 16.70 -1.84 16.29
CA ARG A 202 15.30 -2.26 16.32
C ARG A 202 14.44 -1.24 15.60
N LEU A 203 13.44 -1.70 14.86
CA LEU A 203 12.44 -0.86 14.21
C LEU A 203 11.62 -0.15 15.31
N ALA A 204 11.87 1.14 15.47
CA ALA A 204 11.24 1.99 16.49
C ALA A 204 9.87 2.51 16.04
N GLY A 205 9.66 2.64 14.74
CA GLY A 205 8.39 3.08 14.17
C GLY A 205 8.44 3.17 12.66
N ALA A 206 7.27 3.36 12.04
CA ALA A 206 7.20 3.72 10.63
C ALA A 206 6.05 4.69 10.35
N ARG A 207 6.19 5.41 9.25
CA ARG A 207 5.23 6.39 8.76
C ARG A 207 4.99 6.17 7.28
N ILE A 208 3.73 6.08 6.89
CA ILE A 208 3.33 6.12 5.48
C ILE A 208 2.91 7.55 5.15
N ILE A 209 3.54 8.13 4.14
CA ILE A 209 3.15 9.40 3.54
C ILE A 209 2.54 9.10 2.18
N THR A 210 1.31 9.51 1.98
CA THR A 210 0.62 9.38 0.70
C THR A 210 0.71 10.69 -0.08
N TYR A 211 0.81 10.59 -1.41
CA TYR A 211 0.86 11.75 -2.28
C TYR A 211 0.17 11.46 -3.62
N LEU A 212 -0.30 12.51 -4.29
CA LEU A 212 -0.86 12.44 -5.65
C LEU A 212 -1.96 11.37 -5.85
N LEU A 213 -2.97 11.37 -4.97
CA LEU A 213 -4.18 10.59 -5.21
C LEU A 213 -4.89 11.11 -6.46
N GLU A 214 -5.24 10.22 -7.39
CA GLU A 214 -6.01 10.53 -8.59
C GLU A 214 -7.48 10.85 -8.24
N ARG A 215 -7.71 12.03 -7.65
CA ARG A 215 -9.03 12.48 -7.19
C ARG A 215 -10.08 12.54 -8.32
N SER A 216 -9.66 12.80 -9.56
CA SER A 216 -10.54 12.82 -10.73
C SER A 216 -11.27 11.49 -10.94
N ARG A 217 -10.67 10.37 -10.52
CA ARG A 217 -11.27 9.02 -10.63
C ARG A 217 -12.58 8.88 -9.84
N VAL A 218 -12.79 9.70 -8.82
CA VAL A 218 -14.03 9.68 -8.03
C VAL A 218 -15.23 9.99 -8.91
N VAL A 219 -15.12 11.00 -9.78
CA VAL A 219 -16.26 11.50 -10.57
C VAL A 219 -16.28 10.95 -11.99
N SER A 220 -15.16 10.43 -12.50
CA SER A 220 -15.08 9.93 -13.87
C SER A 220 -14.04 8.82 -14.00
N GLN A 221 -14.42 7.75 -14.69
CA GLN A 221 -13.52 6.64 -15.04
C GLN A 221 -13.43 6.46 -16.55
N ALA A 222 -12.22 6.18 -17.03
CA ALA A 222 -11.98 5.81 -18.41
C ALA A 222 -12.78 4.54 -18.78
N PRO A 223 -13.10 4.34 -20.08
CA PRO A 223 -13.80 3.13 -20.52
C PRO A 223 -13.09 1.85 -20.05
N ARG A 224 -13.85 0.91 -19.48
CA ARG A 224 -13.38 -0.36 -18.90
C ARG A 224 -12.49 -0.25 -17.64
N GLU A 225 -12.45 0.92 -17.00
CA GLU A 225 -11.86 1.09 -15.67
C GLU A 225 -12.93 1.17 -14.57
N ALA A 226 -12.53 0.87 -13.34
CA ALA A 226 -13.40 0.91 -12.17
C ALA A 226 -13.12 2.15 -11.30
N PRO A 227 -14.07 2.54 -10.42
CA PRO A 227 -13.80 3.48 -9.34
C PRO A 227 -12.80 2.88 -8.34
N PHE A 228 -12.45 3.64 -7.30
CA PHE A 228 -11.74 3.07 -6.16
C PHE A 228 -12.52 1.89 -5.56
N HIS A 229 -11.81 0.84 -5.15
CA HIS A 229 -12.42 -0.41 -4.68
C HIS A 229 -13.47 -0.18 -3.59
N VAL A 230 -13.21 0.72 -2.64
CA VAL A 230 -14.17 1.08 -1.58
C VAL A 230 -15.45 1.70 -2.13
N MET A 231 -15.35 2.57 -3.14
CA MET A 231 -16.50 3.23 -3.75
C MET A 231 -17.34 2.23 -4.57
N GLY A 232 -16.69 1.37 -5.35
CA GLY A 232 -17.36 0.29 -6.05
C GLY A 232 -18.08 -0.65 -5.06
N ALA A 233 -17.41 -1.03 -3.97
CA ALA A 233 -17.98 -1.91 -2.96
C ALA A 233 -19.18 -1.26 -2.23
N LEU A 234 -19.10 0.03 -1.90
CA LEU A 234 -20.22 0.77 -1.30
C LEU A 234 -21.41 0.90 -2.26
N ALA A 235 -21.16 1.23 -3.53
CA ALA A 235 -22.21 1.29 -4.54
C ALA A 235 -22.86 -0.09 -4.78
N GLY A 236 -22.07 -1.16 -4.81
CA GLY A 236 -22.55 -2.51 -5.06
C GLY A 236 -23.32 -3.12 -3.89
N ALA A 237 -22.88 -2.90 -2.66
CA ALA A 237 -23.52 -3.46 -1.46
C ALA A 237 -24.57 -2.54 -0.83
N GLY A 238 -24.52 -1.24 -1.12
CA GLY A 238 -25.23 -0.21 -0.37
C GLY A 238 -24.58 0.11 0.97
N TYR A 239 -25.15 1.07 1.69
CA TYR A 239 -24.70 1.49 3.01
C TYR A 239 -25.88 1.98 3.87
N GLY A 240 -26.35 1.09 4.76
CA GLY A 240 -27.52 1.35 5.61
C GLY A 240 -28.77 1.68 4.79
N SER A 241 -29.60 2.60 5.29
CA SER A 241 -30.72 3.18 4.56
C SER A 241 -30.33 4.37 3.68
N HIS A 242 -29.08 4.82 3.76
CA HIS A 242 -28.61 6.05 3.10
C HIS A 242 -28.17 5.84 1.66
N LEU A 243 -27.66 4.65 1.33
CA LEU A 243 -27.22 4.29 -0.02
C LEU A 243 -27.77 2.92 -0.41
N ALA A 244 -28.60 2.87 -1.45
CA ALA A 244 -29.15 1.62 -1.96
C ALA A 244 -28.10 0.84 -2.78
N ALA A 245 -28.16 -0.49 -2.73
CA ALA A 245 -27.30 -1.34 -3.57
C ALA A 245 -27.59 -1.11 -5.07
N GLY A 246 -26.53 -1.00 -5.88
CA GLY A 246 -26.62 -0.71 -7.31
C GLY A 246 -26.94 0.74 -7.68
N SER A 247 -26.96 1.65 -6.69
CA SER A 247 -27.10 3.11 -6.90
C SER A 247 -25.73 3.78 -7.11
N ALA A 248 -25.67 5.12 -7.03
CA ALA A 248 -24.45 5.92 -7.24
C ALA A 248 -23.86 5.81 -8.66
N ARG A 249 -24.73 5.70 -9.68
CA ARG A 249 -24.34 5.49 -11.09
C ARG A 249 -23.65 6.69 -11.72
N ALA A 250 -23.82 7.89 -11.17
CA ALA A 250 -23.12 9.09 -11.62
C ALA A 250 -21.61 8.98 -11.43
N TYR A 251 -21.17 8.43 -10.29
CA TYR A 251 -19.75 8.28 -9.95
C TYR A 251 -19.24 6.84 -10.07
N VAL A 252 -20.13 5.84 -10.14
CA VAL A 252 -19.77 4.43 -10.26
C VAL A 252 -20.47 3.84 -11.48
N ARG A 253 -19.76 3.79 -12.61
CA ARG A 253 -20.30 3.23 -13.86
C ARG A 253 -20.63 1.73 -13.74
N GLU A 254 -19.76 0.97 -13.07
CA GLU A 254 -19.91 -0.47 -12.89
C GLU A 254 -19.56 -0.82 -11.45
N ALA A 255 -20.54 -1.33 -10.71
CA ALA A 255 -20.36 -1.81 -9.36
C ALA A 255 -20.26 -3.34 -9.33
N PRO A 256 -19.41 -3.93 -8.47
CA PRO A 256 -19.38 -5.37 -8.25
C PRO A 256 -20.73 -5.89 -7.72
N PRO A 257 -21.06 -7.17 -7.95
CA PRO A 257 -22.27 -7.78 -7.39
C PRO A 257 -22.34 -7.62 -5.87
N ALA A 258 -23.55 -7.41 -5.33
CA ALA A 258 -23.76 -7.10 -3.91
C ALA A 258 -23.08 -8.10 -2.95
N SER A 259 -23.03 -9.39 -3.31
CA SER A 259 -22.38 -10.42 -2.48
C SER A 259 -20.85 -10.27 -2.43
N GLU A 260 -20.22 -9.92 -3.55
CA GLU A 260 -18.79 -9.65 -3.65
C GLU A 260 -18.43 -8.32 -2.99
N ALA A 261 -19.21 -7.28 -3.30
CA ALA A 261 -19.11 -5.96 -2.70
C ALA A 261 -19.18 -6.04 -1.16
N GLY A 262 -20.15 -6.79 -0.62
CA GLY A 262 -20.29 -6.99 0.82
C GLY A 262 -19.12 -7.75 1.46
N ARG A 263 -18.51 -8.72 0.75
CA ARG A 263 -17.28 -9.37 1.23
C ARG A 263 -16.12 -8.39 1.29
N LEU A 264 -15.95 -7.56 0.25
CA LEU A 264 -14.88 -6.57 0.19
C LEU A 264 -15.03 -5.51 1.29
N LEU A 265 -16.24 -5.01 1.56
CA LEU A 265 -16.49 -4.07 2.66
C LEU A 265 -16.17 -4.66 4.04
N ARG A 266 -16.50 -5.94 4.28
CA ARG A 266 -16.11 -6.63 5.52
C ARG A 266 -14.60 -6.73 5.65
N GLN A 267 -13.90 -7.13 4.58
CA GLN A 267 -12.43 -7.19 4.59
C GLN A 267 -11.79 -5.82 4.86
N ILE A 268 -12.34 -4.74 4.30
CA ILE A 268 -11.86 -3.36 4.57
C ILE A 268 -12.07 -2.99 6.04
N THR A 269 -13.27 -3.28 6.57
CA THR A 269 -13.66 -3.00 7.97
C THR A 269 -12.77 -3.75 8.96
N ASP A 270 -12.54 -5.04 8.71
CA ASP A 270 -11.70 -5.89 9.55
C ASP A 270 -10.24 -5.42 9.54
N ARG A 271 -9.74 -5.01 8.36
CA ARG A 271 -8.38 -4.46 8.22
C ARG A 271 -8.21 -3.13 8.92
N LEU A 272 -9.17 -2.20 8.78
CA LEU A 272 -9.12 -0.92 9.52
C LEU A 272 -9.14 -1.17 11.03
N SER A 273 -9.97 -2.10 11.50
CA SER A 273 -10.05 -2.46 12.92
C SER A 273 -8.75 -3.07 13.43
N ALA A 274 -8.15 -3.99 12.67
CA ALA A 274 -6.87 -4.61 12.99
C ALA A 274 -5.68 -3.62 12.92
N ALA A 275 -5.78 -2.56 12.10
CA ALA A 275 -4.84 -1.45 12.10
C ALA A 275 -5.00 -0.52 13.32
N GLY A 276 -6.03 -0.74 14.16
CA GLY A 276 -6.27 0.02 15.39
C GLY A 276 -7.26 1.18 15.24
N VAL A 277 -8.00 1.27 14.13
CA VAL A 277 -9.07 2.25 13.97
C VAL A 277 -10.27 1.82 14.82
N SER A 278 -10.81 2.73 15.62
CA SER A 278 -11.98 2.45 16.46
C SER A 278 -13.22 2.15 15.61
N LYS A 279 -14.19 1.42 16.16
CA LYS A 279 -15.47 1.16 15.46
C LYS A 279 -16.15 2.45 15.00
N ALA A 280 -16.14 3.48 15.85
CA ALA A 280 -16.65 4.80 15.50
C ALA A 280 -15.86 5.42 14.34
N GLY A 281 -14.52 5.34 14.35
CA GLY A 281 -13.68 5.84 13.27
C GLY A 281 -13.89 5.11 11.95
N VAL A 282 -14.04 3.78 11.98
CA VAL A 282 -14.37 2.98 10.78
C VAL A 282 -15.71 3.43 10.22
N ASN A 283 -16.73 3.57 11.06
CA ASN A 283 -18.03 4.06 10.64
C ASN A 283 -17.94 5.46 10.03
N SER A 284 -17.23 6.41 10.66
CA SER A 284 -17.03 7.75 10.10
C SER A 284 -16.35 7.74 8.74
N ILE A 285 -15.32 6.90 8.55
CA ILE A 285 -14.61 6.76 7.26
C ILE A 285 -15.56 6.23 6.18
N MET A 286 -16.30 5.18 6.49
CA MET A 286 -17.24 4.56 5.53
C MET A 286 -18.42 5.47 5.22
N SER A 287 -18.97 6.16 6.23
CA SER A 287 -20.03 7.16 6.06
C SER A 287 -19.58 8.32 5.18
N ALA A 288 -18.35 8.82 5.35
CA ALA A 288 -17.81 9.89 4.51
C ALA A 288 -17.69 9.43 3.04
N ALA A 289 -17.19 8.22 2.80
CA ALA A 289 -17.10 7.66 1.45
C ALA A 289 -18.48 7.43 0.81
N ALA A 290 -19.46 6.96 1.58
CA ALA A 290 -20.84 6.80 1.13
C ALA A 290 -21.52 8.15 0.84
N ALA A 291 -21.26 9.18 1.66
CA ALA A 291 -21.80 10.52 1.45
C ALA A 291 -21.32 11.13 0.13
N VAL A 292 -20.04 10.92 -0.24
CA VAL A 292 -19.51 11.33 -1.55
C VAL A 292 -20.28 10.68 -2.70
N LEU A 293 -20.67 9.41 -2.57
CA LEU A 293 -21.48 8.72 -3.57
C LEU A 293 -22.91 9.27 -3.63
N CYS A 294 -23.53 9.57 -2.49
CA CYS A 294 -24.85 10.22 -2.45
C CYS A 294 -24.82 11.60 -3.12
N LEU A 295 -23.76 12.40 -2.89
CA LEU A 295 -23.60 13.72 -3.49
C LEU A 295 -23.46 13.67 -5.02
N GLY A 296 -22.89 12.60 -5.58
CA GLY A 296 -22.79 12.44 -7.02
C GLY A 296 -24.12 12.27 -7.74
N GLU A 297 -25.16 11.87 -7.02
CA GLU A 297 -26.51 11.66 -7.55
C GLU A 297 -27.40 12.91 -7.45
N VAL A 298 -26.85 14.03 -6.96
CA VAL A 298 -27.58 15.30 -6.83
C VAL A 298 -27.56 16.03 -8.17
N SER A 299 -28.75 16.28 -8.71
CA SER A 299 -28.95 17.14 -9.88
C SER A 299 -29.33 18.57 -9.48
N PHE A 300 -28.89 19.52 -10.29
CA PHE A 300 -29.15 20.95 -10.13
C PHE A 300 -29.95 21.46 -11.32
N GLU A 301 -30.78 22.46 -11.07
CA GLU A 301 -31.56 23.17 -12.07
C GLU A 301 -31.22 24.66 -12.06
N ASP A 302 -31.36 25.30 -13.22
CA ASP A 302 -31.20 26.76 -13.34
C ASP A 302 -32.37 27.44 -12.63
N ALA A 303 -32.04 28.31 -11.67
CA ALA A 303 -33.03 29.05 -10.89
C ALA A 303 -33.38 30.42 -11.51
N GLY A 304 -32.75 30.76 -12.64
CA GLY A 304 -32.73 32.12 -13.17
C GLY A 304 -31.81 33.04 -12.36
N ASN A 305 -31.57 34.26 -12.87
CA ASN A 305 -30.75 35.28 -12.22
C ASN A 305 -29.35 34.81 -11.78
N GLU A 306 -28.64 34.07 -12.65
CA GLU A 306 -27.28 33.53 -12.39
C GLU A 306 -27.20 32.57 -11.18
N GLY A 307 -28.33 32.02 -10.73
CA GLY A 307 -28.41 31.09 -9.60
C GLY A 307 -28.67 29.64 -10.00
N CYS A 308 -28.47 28.71 -9.05
CA CYS A 308 -28.87 27.32 -9.20
C CYS A 308 -29.65 26.85 -7.97
N THR A 309 -30.55 25.90 -8.18
CA THR A 309 -31.27 25.20 -7.10
C THR A 309 -31.09 23.70 -7.24
N VAL A 310 -31.27 22.99 -6.14
CA VAL A 310 -31.27 21.53 -6.16
C VAL A 310 -32.63 21.05 -6.68
N ASN A 311 -32.61 20.08 -7.61
CA ASN A 311 -33.83 19.47 -8.11
C ASN A 311 -34.64 18.83 -6.96
N ALA A 312 -35.95 19.08 -6.91
CA ALA A 312 -36.80 18.52 -5.87
C ALA A 312 -36.94 16.98 -5.98
N GLY A 313 -37.37 16.32 -4.90
CA GLY A 313 -37.64 14.89 -4.93
C GLY A 313 -36.40 14.03 -4.68
N GLU A 314 -35.84 13.38 -5.71
CA GLU A 314 -34.76 12.40 -5.53
C GLU A 314 -33.47 13.06 -5.01
N SER A 315 -33.04 14.18 -5.60
CA SER A 315 -31.82 14.88 -5.16
C SER A 315 -31.92 15.39 -3.72
N ALA A 316 -33.10 15.86 -3.29
CA ALA A 316 -33.34 16.22 -1.89
C ALA A 316 -33.15 15.02 -0.93
N ARG A 317 -33.60 13.82 -1.31
CA ARG A 317 -33.38 12.60 -0.52
C ARG A 317 -31.89 12.21 -0.47
N LYS A 318 -31.15 12.36 -1.57
CA LYS A 318 -29.70 12.10 -1.60
C LYS A 318 -28.94 13.09 -0.72
N LEU A 319 -29.33 14.37 -0.71
CA LEU A 319 -28.75 15.38 0.18
C LEU A 319 -29.03 15.11 1.65
N ALA A 320 -30.27 14.75 2.00
CA ALA A 320 -30.60 14.35 3.38
C ALA A 320 -29.80 13.11 3.81
N ALA A 321 -29.63 12.13 2.92
CA ALA A 321 -28.78 10.97 3.19
C ALA A 321 -27.30 11.36 3.40
N ALA A 322 -26.75 12.24 2.55
CA ALA A 322 -25.39 12.76 2.72
C ALA A 322 -25.22 13.56 4.03
N ALA A 323 -26.21 14.38 4.40
CA ALA A 323 -26.20 15.15 5.64
C ALA A 323 -26.19 14.23 6.87
N ALA A 324 -27.07 13.23 6.89
CA ALA A 324 -27.11 12.22 7.96
C ALA A 324 -25.77 11.46 8.09
N LEU A 325 -25.18 11.03 6.97
CA LEU A 325 -23.89 10.33 6.97
C LEU A 325 -22.73 11.20 7.48
N LEU A 326 -22.77 12.50 7.22
CA LEU A 326 -21.76 13.47 7.66
C LEU A 326 -22.05 14.08 9.04
N GLY A 327 -23.17 13.72 9.67
CA GLY A 327 -23.61 14.29 10.95
C GLY A 327 -23.90 15.79 10.86
N LYS A 328 -24.48 16.24 9.74
CA LYS A 328 -24.87 17.63 9.48
C LYS A 328 -26.38 17.80 9.57
N PRO A 329 -26.89 18.97 9.98
CA PRO A 329 -28.32 19.27 9.95
C PRO A 329 -28.89 19.17 8.53
N ASP A 330 -30.16 18.80 8.45
CA ASP A 330 -30.91 18.80 7.19
C ASP A 330 -30.91 20.21 6.58
N GLY A 331 -30.76 20.29 5.25
CA GLY A 331 -30.70 21.56 4.52
C GLY A 331 -29.31 22.22 4.48
N GLN A 332 -28.44 22.02 5.48
CA GLN A 332 -27.13 22.68 5.53
C GLN A 332 -26.25 22.37 4.30
N ILE A 333 -26.25 21.12 3.84
CA ILE A 333 -25.45 20.75 2.65
C ILE A 333 -26.03 21.38 1.38
N ALA A 334 -27.36 21.52 1.28
CA ALA A 334 -27.99 22.15 0.13
C ALA A 334 -27.55 23.62 0.02
N GLU A 335 -27.66 24.35 1.13
CA GLU A 335 -27.21 25.74 1.27
C GLU A 335 -25.74 25.90 0.86
N LEU A 336 -24.85 25.03 1.38
CA LEU A 336 -23.41 25.07 1.03
C LEU A 336 -23.10 24.76 -0.45
N LEU A 337 -23.99 24.07 -1.16
CA LEU A 337 -23.80 23.73 -2.58
C LEU A 337 -24.35 24.80 -3.52
N THR A 338 -25.35 25.57 -3.08
CA THR A 338 -26.00 26.61 -3.89
C THR A 338 -25.55 28.03 -3.53
N GLU A 339 -25.02 28.23 -2.32
CA GLU A 339 -24.59 29.54 -1.83
C GLU A 339 -23.09 29.59 -1.58
N ARG A 340 -22.45 30.65 -2.08
CA ARG A 340 -21.02 30.88 -1.90
C ARG A 340 -20.78 32.12 -1.05
N LEU A 341 -20.28 31.93 0.16
CA LEU A 341 -19.72 33.03 0.97
C LEU A 341 -18.39 33.47 0.36
N LEU A 342 -18.39 34.64 -0.27
CA LEU A 342 -17.17 35.28 -0.78
C LEU A 342 -16.65 36.25 0.28
N PRO A 343 -15.50 35.97 0.93
CA PRO A 343 -14.88 36.95 1.82
C PRO A 343 -14.48 38.18 0.99
N LEU A 344 -14.99 39.35 1.37
CA LEU A 344 -14.59 40.61 0.75
C LEU A 344 -13.12 40.89 1.09
N PRO A 345 -12.30 41.36 0.13
CA PRO A 345 -10.93 41.77 0.42
C PRO A 345 -10.93 42.84 1.52
N GLY A 346 -10.27 42.57 2.65
CA GLY A 346 -10.13 43.51 3.78
C GLY A 346 -11.04 43.26 4.99
N ALA A 347 -11.96 42.30 4.94
CA ALA A 347 -12.72 41.87 6.12
C ALA A 347 -11.93 40.77 6.86
N GLU A 348 -11.11 41.16 7.84
CA GLU A 348 -10.56 40.20 8.81
C GLU A 348 -11.71 39.53 9.56
N ARG A 349 -11.62 38.20 9.72
CA ARG A 349 -12.56 37.43 10.55
C ARG A 349 -12.34 37.87 12.01
N VAL A 350 -13.25 38.69 12.54
CA VAL A 350 -13.42 38.90 13.99
C VAL A 350 -14.06 37.66 14.59
#